data_AF-A0A6H9V7R6-F1
#
_entry.id   AF-A0A6H9V7R6-F1
#
_cell.length_a   1.000
_cell.length_b   1.000
_cell.length_c   1.000
_cell.angle_alpha   90.00
_cell.angle_beta   90.00
_cell.angle_gamma   90.00
#
_symmetry.space_group_name_H-M   'P 1'
#
loop_
_entity.id
_entity.type
_entity.pdbx_description
1 polymer ?
#
loop_
_entity_poly.entity_id
_entity_poly.type
_entity_poly.pdbx_seq_one_letter_code
_entity_poly.pdbx_strand_id
1 'polypeptide(L)' 'MEIEFLDVLGLKLKSQYPELLISLAPDTATAGIDGFVDIPDRHRSRYTTLLVSDGSDDGFVVRGSLRVHEN' A
#
# COMPACT_ATOMS: atom_id res chain seq x y z
N MET A 1 11.50 -8.82 11.23
CA MET A 1 10.71 -7.60 10.99
C MET A 1 9.38 -8.01 10.41
N GLU A 2 8.29 -7.62 11.07
CA GLU A 2 6.93 -7.83 10.60
C GLU A 2 6.26 -6.47 10.38
N ILE A 3 5.44 -6.36 9.34
CA ILE A 3 4.78 -5.11 8.94
C ILE A 3 3.28 -5.33 8.93
N GLU A 4 2.57 -4.53 9.70
CA GLU A 4 1.13 -4.60 9.85
C GLU A 4 0.48 -3.33 9.26
N PHE A 5 -0.36 -3.51 8.25
CA PHE A 5 -1.15 -2.44 7.67
C PHE A 5 -2.51 -2.36 8.37
N LEU A 6 -2.84 -1.19 8.89
CA LEU A 6 -4.08 -0.92 9.60
C LEU A 6 -5.00 -0.01 8.78
N ASP A 7 -6.31 -0.18 8.99
CA ASP A 7 -7.36 0.53 8.26
C ASP A 7 -7.14 0.41 6.73
N VAL A 8 -7.13 -0.82 6.23
CA VAL A 8 -6.88 -1.08 4.80
C VAL A 8 -8.17 -0.92 4.01
N LEU A 9 -8.19 0.00 3.04
CA LEU A 9 -9.31 0.18 2.13
C LEU A 9 -9.23 -0.75 0.92
N GLY A 10 -8.02 -1.08 0.51
CA GLY A 10 -7.79 -2.02 -0.57
C GLY A 10 -6.32 -2.32 -0.74
N LEU A 11 -6.06 -3.49 -1.29
CA LEU A 11 -4.71 -3.98 -1.52
C LEU A 11 -4.70 -4.92 -2.72
N LYS A 12 -3.55 -4.96 -3.37
CA LYS A 12 -3.22 -6.01 -4.33
C LYS A 12 -1.79 -6.42 -4.04
N LEU A 13 -1.63 -7.58 -3.42
CA LEU A 13 -0.34 -8.11 -2.99
C LEU A 13 -0.13 -9.52 -3.54
N LYS A 14 1.13 -9.88 -3.73
CA LYS A 14 1.53 -11.28 -3.93
C LYS A 14 1.39 -12.02 -2.60
N SER A 15 1.21 -13.34 -2.66
CA SER A 15 1.23 -14.19 -1.47
C SER A 15 2.60 -14.18 -0.78
N GLN A 16 3.67 -13.95 -1.54
CA GLN A 16 5.04 -13.93 -1.06
C GLN A 16 5.86 -12.91 -1.84
N TYR A 17 6.69 -12.17 -1.10
CA TYR A 17 7.73 -11.28 -1.62
C TYR A 17 9.08 -11.80 -1.08
N PRO A 18 10.00 -12.25 -1.94
CA PRO A 18 11.33 -12.73 -1.52
C PRO A 18 12.13 -11.65 -0.77
N GLU A 19 11.93 -10.40 -1.16
CA GLU A 19 12.41 -9.20 -0.48
C GLU A 19 11.24 -8.20 -0.42
N LEU A 20 11.04 -7.54 0.72
CA LEU A 20 9.92 -6.64 0.91
C LEU A 20 10.40 -5.19 0.88
N LEU A 21 10.12 -4.49 -0.21
CA LEU A 21 10.36 -3.07 -0.38
C LEU A 21 9.04 -2.31 -0.30
N ILE A 22 8.96 -1.33 0.60
CA ILE A 22 7.78 -0.49 0.77
C ILE A 22 8.16 0.97 0.58
N SER A 23 7.43 1.66 -0.29
CA SER A 23 7.62 3.08 -0.55
C SER A 23 6.28 3.79 -0.72
N LEU A 24 6.29 5.13 -0.68
CA LEU A 24 5.13 5.91 -1.07
C LEU A 24 4.86 5.67 -2.55
N ALA A 25 3.59 5.39 -2.89
CA ALA A 25 3.21 5.27 -4.28
C ALA A 25 3.40 6.64 -4.98
N PRO A 26 4.04 6.67 -6.17
CA PRO A 26 4.14 7.91 -6.93
C PRO A 26 2.74 8.37 -7.36
N ASP A 27 2.52 9.67 -7.49
CA ASP A 27 1.22 10.26 -7.85
C ASP A 27 0.62 9.67 -9.15
N THR A 28 1.47 9.16 -10.04
CA THR A 28 1.08 8.48 -11.29
C THR A 28 0.58 7.05 -11.08
N ALA A 29 1.05 6.32 -10.05
CA ALA A 29 0.52 5.02 -9.68
C ALA A 29 -0.87 5.15 -9.06
N THR A 30 -1.16 6.28 -8.42
CA THR A 30 -2.45 6.60 -7.83
C THR A 30 -3.57 6.61 -8.87
N ALA A 31 -3.31 6.93 -10.14
CA ALA A 31 -4.32 6.87 -11.20
C ALA A 31 -4.83 5.45 -11.49
N GLY A 32 -3.97 4.43 -11.40
CA GLY A 32 -4.38 3.02 -11.53
C GLY A 32 -5.03 2.47 -10.25
N ILE A 33 -4.67 3.03 -9.10
CA ILE A 33 -5.13 2.60 -7.78
C ILE A 33 -6.48 3.23 -7.42
N ASP A 34 -6.72 4.50 -7.79
CA ASP A 34 -8.02 5.19 -7.67
C ASP A 34 -9.10 4.49 -8.51
N GLY A 35 -8.71 3.83 -9.61
CA GLY A 35 -9.61 2.97 -10.38
C GLY A 35 -9.91 1.62 -9.71
N PHE A 36 -9.10 1.19 -8.74
CA PHE A 36 -9.28 -0.06 -8.00
C PHE A 36 -10.01 0.15 -6.67
N VAL A 37 -9.77 1.28 -6.00
CA VAL A 37 -10.49 1.71 -4.79
C VAL A 37 -10.96 3.14 -4.98
N ASP A 38 -12.27 3.33 -5.09
CA ASP A 38 -12.84 4.67 -5.04
C ASP A 38 -12.76 5.19 -3.60
N ILE A 39 -11.78 6.06 -3.32
CA ILE A 39 -11.61 6.70 -2.01
C ILE A 39 -12.32 8.05 -2.08
N PRO A 40 -13.44 8.25 -1.35
CA PRO A 40 -14.10 9.54 -1.34
C PRO A 40 -13.15 10.65 -0.89
N ASP A 41 -13.19 11.81 -1.55
CA ASP A 41 -12.23 12.91 -1.30
C ASP A 41 -12.13 13.31 0.18
N ARG A 42 -13.25 13.29 0.91
CA ARG A 42 -13.31 13.56 2.36
C ARG A 42 -12.45 12.63 3.21
N HIS A 43 -12.06 11.48 2.67
CA HIS A 43 -11.24 10.47 3.33
C HIS A 43 -9.82 10.38 2.76
N ARG A 44 -9.53 10.94 1.57
CA ARG A 44 -8.20 10.85 0.93
C ARG A 44 -7.05 11.28 1.84
N SER A 45 -7.23 12.32 2.66
CA SER A 45 -6.20 12.78 3.60
C SER A 45 -5.89 11.81 4.75
N ARG A 46 -6.77 10.84 5.03
CA ARG A 46 -6.59 9.84 6.10
C ARG A 46 -5.87 8.60 5.60
N TYR A 47 -5.87 8.37 4.29
CA TYR A 47 -5.30 7.18 3.70
C TYR A 47 -4.03 7.52 2.93
N THR A 48 -3.10 6.58 2.94
CA THR A 48 -1.83 6.68 2.21
C THR A 48 -1.69 5.43 1.38
N THR A 49 -1.35 5.64 0.13
CA THR A 49 -1.09 4.57 -0.82
C THR A 49 0.39 4.24 -0.79
N LEU A 50 0.69 2.98 -0.52
CA LEU A 50 2.03 2.43 -0.49
C LEU A 50 2.22 1.48 -1.67
N LEU A 51 3.37 1.56 -2.31
CA LEU A 51 3.85 0.55 -3.25
C LEU A 51 4.56 -0.54 -2.45
N VAL A 52 4.30 -1.80 -2.82
CA VAL A 52 4.94 -2.97 -2.22
C VAL A 52 5.60 -3.77 -3.33
N SER A 53 6.91 -3.95 -3.27
CA SER A 53 7.71 -4.54 -4.37
C SER A 53 8.73 -5.55 -3.85
N ASP A 54 9.14 -6.48 -4.71
CA ASP A 54 10.36 -7.30 -4.55
C ASP A 54 11.46 -6.91 -5.56
N GLY A 55 11.31 -5.78 -6.24
CA GLY A 55 12.22 -5.31 -7.29
C GLY A 55 11.94 -5.89 -8.68
N SER A 56 11.03 -6.87 -8.80
CA SER A 56 10.56 -7.41 -10.09
C SER A 56 9.07 -7.15 -10.31
N ASP A 57 8.25 -7.37 -9.28
CA ASP A 57 6.80 -7.20 -9.34
C ASP A 57 6.31 -6.23 -8.27
N ASP A 58 5.31 -5.44 -8.65
CA ASP A 58 4.72 -4.43 -7.78
C ASP A 58 3.27 -4.79 -7.38
N GLY A 59 2.98 -4.54 -6.10
CA GLY A 59 1.67 -4.50 -5.50
C GLY A 59 1.43 -3.16 -4.82
N PHE A 60 0.25 -2.98 -4.23
CA PHE A 60 -0.07 -1.78 -3.47
C PHE A 60 -0.93 -2.06 -2.26
N VAL A 61 -0.91 -1.12 -1.31
CA VAL A 61 -1.80 -1.07 -0.15
C VAL A 61 -2.26 0.36 0.07
N VAL A 62 -3.58 0.56 0.17
CA VAL A 62 -4.19 1.79 0.64
C VAL A 62 -4.55 1.61 2.10
N ARG A 63 -3.79 2.25 3.00
CA ARG A 63 -3.90 2.08 4.46
C ARG A 63 -4.21 3.39 5.17
N GLY A 64 -4.66 3.32 6.42
CA GLY A 64 -4.80 4.47 7.33
C GLY A 64 -3.66 4.58 8.36
N SER A 65 -3.00 3.46 8.70
CA SER A 65 -1.82 3.42 9.57
C SER A 65 -0.91 2.24 9.27
N LEU A 66 0.34 2.32 9.73
CA LEU A 66 1.37 1.29 9.56
C LEU A 66 2.00 1.01 10.93
N ARG A 67 2.21 -0.26 11.26
CA ARG A 67 3.04 -0.68 12.40
C ARG A 67 4.18 -1.55 11.91
N VAL A 68 5.34 -1.35 12.51
CA VAL A 68 6.55 -2.16 12.27
C VAL A 68 6.90 -2.83 13.59
N HIS A 69 7.02 -4.15 13.55
CA HIS A 69 7.42 -4.97 14.68
C HIS A 69 8.84 -5.49 14.41
N GLU A 70 9.79 -5.00 15.21
CA GLU A 70 11.16 -5.51 15.27
C GLU A 70 11.18 -6.61 16.33
N ASN A 71 11.43 -7.85 15.90
CA ASN A 71 11.49 -9.03 16.77
C ASN A 71 12.95 -9.39 17.03
#